data_AF-A0A317HJ95-F1
#
_entry.id   AF-A0A317HJ95-F1
#
_cell.length_a   1.000
_cell.length_b   1.000
_cell.length_c   1.000
_cell.angle_alpha   90.00
_cell.angle_beta   90.00
_cell.angle_gamma   90.00
#
_symmetry.space_group_name_H-M   'P 1'
#
loop_
_entity.id
_entity.type
_entity.pdbx_description
1 polymer ?
#
loop_
_entity_poly.entity_id
_entity_poly.type
_entity_poly.pdbx_seq_one_letter_code
_entity_poly.pdbx_strand_id
1 'polypeptide(L)'
;MSQAVVRLDNAAVLNAAAKRIRGLLTNAASSMLDAGVELKKVRDTHFPIVPARKGSGIGRTGGRIRPGWATWLRDEFKISRAHADHLIKIGDRFAHRARTSSSLAALSGTVLKQLAYLPEENAIEAEVIEENKRSMRERGKPISVRKVKQIIRKRKREARGEKEPEPQLPSAKEAQKLAKAARERGEVVLIAARDGNLYTGADEKVVAEHERVRGIALRMEWFVDFMLKLDCTPHEFMEQTPEWLRWWRTKSERVSPKGVKVGEVARWFTAFAAAIERLR
;
A
#
# COMPACT_ATOMS: atom_id res chain seq x y z
N MET A 1 -51.00 -29.24 21.32
CA MET A 1 -50.19 -28.69 22.43
C MET A 1 -48.67 -28.95 22.30
N SER A 2 -48.11 -29.33 21.13
CA SER A 2 -46.67 -29.67 21.01
C SER A 2 -45.75 -28.58 20.44
N GLN A 3 -46.27 -27.44 19.98
CA GLN A 3 -45.43 -26.37 19.40
C GLN A 3 -44.85 -25.38 20.43
N ALA A 4 -45.46 -25.26 21.61
CA ALA A 4 -45.02 -24.30 22.63
C ALA A 4 -43.81 -24.81 23.45
N VAL A 5 -43.77 -26.11 23.74
CA VAL A 5 -42.69 -26.75 24.52
C VAL A 5 -41.37 -26.74 23.71
N VAL A 6 -41.42 -27.03 22.41
CA VAL A 6 -40.24 -27.00 21.51
C VAL A 6 -39.68 -25.58 21.33
N ARG A 7 -40.47 -24.52 21.51
CA ARG A 7 -40.00 -23.12 21.40
C ARG A 7 -39.29 -22.63 22.66
N LEU A 8 -39.72 -23.05 23.85
CA LEU A 8 -39.11 -22.63 25.12
C LEU A 8 -37.78 -23.33 25.38
N ASP A 9 -37.66 -24.62 25.04
CA ASP A 9 -36.40 -25.37 25.15
C ASP A 9 -35.33 -24.82 24.20
N ASN A 10 -35.74 -24.39 23.00
CA ASN A 10 -34.82 -23.75 22.04
C ASN A 10 -34.36 -22.36 22.51
N ALA A 11 -35.20 -21.59 23.21
CA ALA A 11 -34.82 -20.24 23.66
C ALA A 11 -33.72 -20.27 24.74
N ALA A 12 -33.84 -21.16 25.73
CA ALA A 12 -32.81 -21.33 26.76
C ALA A 12 -31.46 -21.80 26.16
N VAL A 13 -31.52 -22.76 25.22
CA VAL A 13 -30.33 -23.28 24.52
C VAL A 13 -29.69 -22.21 23.62
N LEU A 14 -30.49 -21.45 22.87
CA LEU A 14 -30.00 -20.35 22.04
C LEU A 14 -29.39 -19.22 22.87
N ASN A 15 -29.97 -18.89 24.02
CA ASN A 15 -29.40 -17.90 24.95
C ASN A 15 -28.07 -18.36 25.54
N ALA A 16 -27.97 -19.63 25.95
CA ALA A 16 -26.72 -20.20 26.42
C ALA A 16 -25.65 -20.23 25.32
N ALA A 17 -26.03 -20.57 24.10
CA ALA A 17 -25.12 -20.53 22.95
C ALA A 17 -24.68 -19.11 22.60
N ALA A 18 -25.60 -18.13 22.63
CA ALA A 18 -25.30 -16.73 22.43
C ALA A 18 -24.30 -16.21 23.47
N LYS A 19 -24.47 -16.56 24.75
CA LYS A 19 -23.52 -16.22 25.82
C LYS A 19 -22.12 -16.78 25.54
N ARG A 20 -22.01 -18.05 25.13
CA ARG A 20 -20.73 -18.66 24.76
C ARG A 20 -20.08 -17.96 23.57
N ILE A 21 -20.84 -17.74 22.49
CA ILE A 21 -20.34 -17.12 21.27
C ILE A 21 -19.92 -15.67 21.53
N ARG A 22 -20.65 -14.90 22.34
CA ARG A 22 -20.24 -13.54 22.74
C ARG A 22 -18.89 -13.58 23.47
N GLY A 23 -18.72 -14.49 24.43
CA GLY A 23 -17.45 -14.66 25.15
C GLY A 23 -16.28 -15.01 24.22
N LEU A 24 -16.54 -15.79 23.16
CA LEU A 24 -15.54 -16.08 22.14
C LEU A 24 -15.25 -14.82 21.31
N LEU A 25 -16.26 -14.15 20.76
CA LEU A 25 -16.07 -12.96 19.93
C LEU A 25 -15.37 -11.79 20.65
N THR A 26 -15.46 -11.71 21.98
CA THR A 26 -14.73 -10.72 22.78
C THR A 26 -13.24 -11.03 22.99
N ASN A 27 -12.81 -12.28 22.80
CA ASN A 27 -11.43 -12.72 23.03
C ASN A 27 -10.59 -12.70 21.72
N ALA A 28 -9.26 -12.78 21.84
CA ALA A 28 -8.29 -12.67 20.73
C ALA A 28 -8.44 -13.75 19.63
N ALA A 29 -7.69 -13.63 18.51
CA ALA A 29 -7.84 -14.41 17.26
C ALA A 29 -8.09 -15.94 17.35
N SER A 30 -7.58 -16.65 18.37
CA SER A 30 -7.89 -18.06 18.62
C SER A 30 -9.38 -18.30 18.87
N SER A 31 -10.07 -17.32 19.45
CA SER A 31 -11.50 -17.37 19.71
C SER A 31 -12.37 -17.27 18.46
N MET A 32 -11.85 -16.71 17.35
CA MET A 32 -12.61 -16.59 16.10
C MET A 32 -12.82 -17.96 15.45
N LEU A 33 -11.86 -18.88 15.63
CA LEU A 33 -11.95 -20.25 15.15
C LEU A 33 -13.05 -21.01 15.89
N ASP A 34 -13.03 -20.96 17.22
CA ASP A 34 -14.03 -21.60 18.05
C ASP A 34 -15.41 -20.91 17.91
N ALA A 35 -15.46 -19.59 17.74
CA ALA A 35 -16.69 -18.87 17.43
C ALA A 35 -17.30 -19.34 16.11
N GLY A 36 -16.48 -19.59 15.09
CA GLY A 36 -16.92 -20.18 13.82
C GLY A 36 -17.55 -21.56 13.98
N VAL A 37 -16.90 -22.43 14.76
CA VAL A 37 -17.40 -23.79 15.04
C VAL A 37 -18.72 -23.74 15.81
N GLU A 38 -18.81 -22.92 16.86
CA GLU A 38 -20.05 -22.77 17.64
C GLU A 38 -21.17 -22.13 16.82
N LEU A 39 -20.88 -21.11 16.00
CA LEU A 39 -21.87 -20.52 15.09
C LEU A 39 -22.41 -21.55 14.11
N LYS A 40 -21.55 -22.44 13.57
CA LYS A 40 -21.99 -23.51 12.69
C LYS A 40 -22.90 -24.49 13.41
N LYS A 41 -22.48 -24.95 14.59
CA LYS A 41 -23.26 -25.87 15.41
C LYS A 41 -24.65 -25.30 15.69
N VAL A 42 -24.73 -24.03 16.09
CA VAL A 42 -26.02 -23.37 16.34
C VAL A 42 -26.84 -23.25 15.05
N ARG A 43 -26.22 -22.82 13.95
CA ARG A 43 -26.87 -22.69 12.64
C ARG A 43 -27.46 -24.01 12.17
N ASP A 44 -26.71 -25.10 12.27
CA ASP A 44 -27.08 -26.39 11.70
C ASP A 44 -28.08 -27.14 12.60
N THR A 45 -28.02 -26.95 13.93
CA THR A 45 -28.94 -27.57 14.89
C THR A 45 -30.27 -26.81 15.05
N HIS A 46 -30.25 -25.49 15.12
CA HIS A 46 -31.45 -24.69 15.49
C HIS A 46 -32.06 -23.90 14.33
N PHE A 47 -31.36 -23.76 13.21
CA PHE A 47 -31.83 -23.00 12.04
C PHE A 47 -31.83 -23.86 10.78
N PRO A 48 -32.72 -24.88 10.69
CA PRO A 48 -32.73 -25.84 9.60
C PRO A 48 -32.98 -25.17 8.25
N ILE A 49 -32.46 -25.81 7.20
CA ILE A 49 -32.73 -25.38 5.83
C ILE A 49 -34.16 -25.77 5.47
N VAL A 50 -34.97 -24.78 5.08
CA VAL A 50 -36.30 -25.00 4.52
C VAL A 50 -36.34 -24.51 3.07
N PRO A 51 -37.12 -25.17 2.20
CA PRO A 51 -37.34 -24.65 0.86
C PRO A 51 -38.08 -23.30 0.93
N ALA A 52 -37.61 -22.31 0.18
CA ALA A 52 -38.36 -21.06 0.03
C ALA A 52 -39.74 -21.36 -0.57
N ARG A 53 -40.80 -20.93 0.13
CA ARG A 53 -42.15 -21.01 -0.43
C ARG A 53 -42.21 -20.15 -1.70
N LYS A 54 -42.76 -20.72 -2.78
CA LYS A 54 -43.09 -19.95 -4.00
C LYS A 54 -43.97 -18.75 -3.60
N GLY A 55 -43.55 -17.54 -3.96
CA GLY A 55 -44.31 -16.31 -3.72
C GLY A 55 -43.85 -15.43 -2.55
N SER A 56 -42.84 -15.82 -1.77
CA SER A 56 -42.37 -15.00 -0.62
C SER A 56 -41.57 -13.74 -0.99
N GLY A 57 -41.39 -13.42 -2.28
CA GLY A 57 -40.53 -12.31 -2.75
C GLY A 57 -39.03 -12.48 -2.43
N ILE A 58 -38.67 -13.48 -1.63
CA ILE A 58 -37.31 -13.79 -1.19
C ILE A 58 -36.82 -14.98 -2.03
N GLY A 59 -36.41 -14.71 -3.26
CA GLY A 59 -35.62 -15.64 -4.07
C GLY A 59 -36.26 -16.01 -5.41
N ARG A 60 -35.71 -15.45 -6.49
CA ARG A 60 -35.99 -15.80 -7.89
C ARG A 60 -35.42 -17.16 -8.33
N THR A 61 -34.93 -17.98 -7.40
CA THR A 61 -34.26 -19.25 -7.73
C THR A 61 -34.35 -20.20 -6.53
N GLY A 62 -35.31 -21.13 -6.52
CA GLY A 62 -35.33 -22.37 -5.71
C GLY A 62 -34.68 -22.35 -4.32
N GLY A 63 -34.78 -21.24 -3.59
CA GLY A 63 -33.76 -20.86 -2.61
C GLY A 63 -33.91 -21.62 -1.30
N ARG A 64 -32.87 -22.36 -0.90
CA ARG A 64 -32.76 -22.90 0.46
C ARG A 64 -32.61 -21.72 1.44
N ILE A 65 -33.57 -21.53 2.35
CA ILE A 65 -33.55 -20.46 3.36
C ILE A 65 -33.39 -21.04 4.76
N ARG A 66 -32.80 -20.26 5.67
CA ARG A 66 -32.71 -20.57 7.11
C ARG A 66 -33.52 -19.53 7.88
N PRO A 67 -34.80 -19.80 8.19
CA PRO A 67 -35.69 -18.83 8.84
C PRO A 67 -35.11 -18.39 10.18
N GLY A 68 -35.17 -17.11 10.51
CA GLY A 68 -34.73 -16.58 11.80
C GLY A 68 -33.21 -16.46 11.99
N TRP A 69 -32.38 -17.12 11.18
CA TRP A 69 -30.91 -17.07 11.34
C TRP A 69 -30.34 -15.65 11.23
N ALA A 70 -30.71 -14.92 10.17
CA ALA A 70 -30.23 -13.57 9.95
C ALA A 70 -30.75 -12.58 11.02
N THR A 71 -31.97 -12.80 11.52
CA THR A 71 -32.58 -12.01 12.58
C THR A 71 -31.85 -12.25 13.90
N TRP A 72 -31.67 -13.52 14.29
CA TRP A 72 -30.95 -13.90 15.50
C TRP A 72 -29.51 -13.36 15.52
N LEU A 73 -28.78 -13.46 14.40
CA LEU A 73 -27.43 -12.89 14.30
C LEU A 73 -27.39 -11.37 14.53
N ARG A 74 -28.37 -10.65 13.98
CA ARG A 74 -28.50 -9.20 14.13
C ARG A 74 -28.87 -8.83 15.56
N ASP A 75 -29.78 -9.58 16.17
CA ASP A 75 -30.30 -9.26 17.50
C ASP A 75 -29.25 -9.55 18.57
N GLU A 76 -28.59 -10.71 18.49
CA GLU A 76 -27.65 -11.21 19.51
C GLU A 76 -26.23 -10.67 19.41
N PHE A 77 -25.73 -10.45 18.19
CA PHE A 77 -24.31 -10.10 17.97
C PHE A 77 -24.12 -8.86 17.11
N LYS A 78 -25.19 -8.29 16.53
CA LYS A 78 -25.12 -7.16 15.59
C LYS A 78 -24.23 -7.43 14.37
N ILE A 79 -24.11 -8.70 13.95
CA ILE A 79 -23.31 -9.09 12.77
C ILE A 79 -24.20 -9.47 11.58
N SER A 80 -23.66 -9.31 10.37
CA SER A 80 -24.34 -9.74 9.15
C SER A 80 -24.22 -11.25 8.95
N ARG A 81 -25.16 -11.83 8.20
CA ARG A 81 -25.09 -13.23 7.76
C ARG A 81 -23.78 -13.54 7.04
N ALA A 82 -23.31 -12.65 6.17
CA ALA A 82 -22.05 -12.82 5.45
C ALA A 82 -20.85 -12.88 6.41
N HIS A 83 -20.85 -12.07 7.48
CA HIS A 83 -19.80 -12.12 8.49
C HIS A 83 -19.82 -13.44 9.27
N ALA A 84 -21.01 -13.91 9.68
CA ALA A 84 -21.14 -15.21 10.33
C ALA A 84 -20.71 -16.38 9.42
N ASP A 85 -21.09 -16.35 8.14
CA ASP A 85 -20.68 -17.35 7.16
C ASP A 85 -19.15 -17.35 6.96
N HIS A 86 -18.49 -16.18 7.07
CA HIS A 86 -17.01 -16.11 7.08
C HIS A 86 -16.40 -16.80 8.29
N LEU A 87 -16.92 -16.52 9.49
CA LEU A 87 -16.43 -17.12 10.72
C LEU A 87 -16.61 -18.63 10.69
N ILE A 88 -17.77 -19.11 10.25
CA ILE A 88 -18.06 -20.54 10.08
C ILE A 88 -17.06 -21.17 9.11
N LYS A 89 -16.81 -20.55 7.94
CA LYS A 89 -15.86 -21.08 6.95
C LYS A 89 -14.43 -21.15 7.49
N ILE A 90 -14.01 -20.15 8.26
CA ILE A 90 -12.70 -20.11 8.92
C ILE A 90 -12.61 -21.23 9.98
N GLY A 91 -13.61 -21.35 10.84
CA GLY A 91 -13.69 -22.39 11.87
C GLY A 91 -13.64 -23.79 11.27
N ASP A 92 -14.46 -24.06 10.26
CA ASP A 92 -14.52 -25.35 9.57
C ASP A 92 -13.17 -25.79 9.00
N ARG A 93 -12.47 -24.86 8.33
CA ARG A 93 -11.21 -25.18 7.66
C ARG A 93 -10.02 -25.28 8.62
N PHE A 94 -10.02 -24.47 9.68
CA PHE A 94 -8.81 -24.23 10.46
C PHE A 94 -8.89 -24.61 11.93
N ALA A 95 -10.08 -24.72 12.56
CA ALA A 95 -10.16 -24.89 14.01
C ALA A 95 -9.45 -26.15 14.51
N HIS A 96 -9.66 -27.29 13.85
CA HIS A 96 -8.99 -28.55 14.22
C HIS A 96 -7.47 -28.49 14.03
N ARG A 97 -7.00 -27.84 12.96
CA ARG A 97 -5.56 -27.71 12.65
C ARG A 97 -4.86 -26.68 13.52
N ALA A 98 -5.58 -25.64 13.95
CA ALA A 98 -5.06 -24.65 14.89
C ALA A 98 -4.83 -25.24 16.28
N ARG A 99 -5.64 -26.22 16.70
CA ARG A 99 -5.46 -26.93 17.98
C ARG A 99 -4.16 -27.74 18.01
N THR A 100 -3.70 -28.23 16.87
CA THR A 100 -2.45 -28.99 16.74
C THR A 100 -1.27 -28.16 16.24
N SER A 101 -1.51 -26.91 15.80
CA SER A 101 -0.48 -26.03 15.26
C SER A 101 -0.56 -24.62 15.86
N SER A 102 0.36 -24.34 16.79
CA SER A 102 0.54 -23.00 17.39
C SER A 102 0.78 -21.91 16.34
N SER A 103 1.48 -22.25 15.26
CA SER A 103 1.72 -21.33 14.14
C SER A 103 0.44 -20.92 13.42
N LEU A 104 -0.56 -21.79 13.36
CA LEU A 104 -1.83 -21.50 12.71
C LEU A 104 -2.76 -20.73 13.66
N ALA A 105 -2.75 -21.10 14.95
CA ALA A 105 -3.48 -20.38 16.00
C ALA A 105 -3.00 -18.93 16.19
N ALA A 106 -1.72 -18.65 15.91
CA ALA A 106 -1.13 -17.31 16.01
C ALA A 106 -1.49 -16.36 14.85
N LEU A 107 -2.12 -16.87 13.78
CA LEU A 107 -2.49 -16.04 12.63
C LEU A 107 -3.65 -15.09 13.00
N SER A 108 -3.58 -13.86 12.50
CA SER A 108 -4.70 -12.91 12.64
C SER A 108 -5.95 -13.39 11.89
N GLY A 109 -7.14 -13.02 12.39
CA GLY A 109 -8.42 -13.33 11.74
C GLY A 109 -8.50 -12.84 10.29
N THR A 110 -7.85 -11.71 9.97
CA THR A 110 -7.77 -11.19 8.60
C THR A 110 -6.98 -12.11 7.66
N VAL A 111 -5.91 -12.74 8.17
CA VAL A 111 -5.10 -13.70 7.39
C VAL A 111 -5.88 -15.00 7.20
N LEU A 112 -6.47 -15.53 8.28
CA LEU A 112 -7.31 -16.73 8.22
C LEU A 112 -8.48 -16.55 7.24
N LYS A 113 -9.11 -15.38 7.24
CA LYS A 113 -10.13 -15.02 6.26
C LYS A 113 -9.60 -15.10 4.83
N GLN A 114 -8.43 -14.54 4.54
CA GLN A 114 -7.86 -14.60 3.18
C GLN A 114 -7.57 -16.04 2.75
N LEU A 115 -7.02 -16.86 3.65
CA LEU A 115 -6.71 -18.26 3.38
C LEU A 115 -7.97 -19.12 3.19
N ALA A 116 -9.03 -18.88 3.97
CA ALA A 116 -10.30 -19.63 3.87
C ALA A 116 -10.97 -19.50 2.49
N TYR A 117 -10.64 -18.47 1.71
CA TYR A 117 -11.18 -18.24 0.38
C TYR A 117 -10.33 -18.80 -0.76
N LEU A 118 -9.17 -19.35 -0.46
CA LEU A 118 -8.39 -20.10 -1.44
C LEU A 118 -8.96 -21.52 -1.58
N PRO A 119 -8.71 -22.23 -2.69
CA PRO A 119 -8.92 -23.67 -2.75
C PRO A 119 -8.26 -24.39 -1.56
N GLU A 120 -8.82 -25.52 -1.12
CA GLU A 120 -8.14 -26.42 -0.17
C GLU A 120 -6.89 -27.00 -0.86
N GLU A 121 -5.79 -27.18 -0.12
CA GLU A 121 -4.47 -27.59 -0.66
C GLU A 121 -3.76 -26.55 -1.55
N ASN A 122 -3.90 -25.28 -1.22
CA ASN A 122 -3.16 -24.23 -1.93
C ASN A 122 -1.72 -24.13 -1.38
N ALA A 123 -0.72 -24.22 -2.26
CA ALA A 123 0.69 -23.97 -1.92
C ALA A 123 0.90 -22.62 -1.20
N ILE A 124 0.02 -21.64 -1.44
CA ILE A 124 -0.03 -20.36 -0.72
C ILE A 124 -0.22 -20.56 0.79
N GLU A 125 -1.09 -21.47 1.20
CA GLU A 125 -1.38 -21.69 2.62
C GLU A 125 -0.16 -22.25 3.34
N ALA A 126 0.50 -23.25 2.75
CA ALA A 126 1.73 -23.84 3.28
C ALA A 126 2.84 -22.77 3.40
N GLU A 127 3.03 -21.95 2.37
CA GLU A 127 4.02 -20.87 2.40
C GLU A 127 3.70 -19.80 3.46
N VAL A 128 2.43 -19.43 3.63
CA VAL A 128 2.03 -18.49 4.69
C VAL A 128 2.28 -19.08 6.09
N ILE A 129 2.03 -20.37 6.29
CA ILE A 129 2.30 -21.05 7.57
C ILE A 129 3.81 -21.09 7.84
N GLU A 130 4.63 -21.45 6.85
CA GLU A 130 6.09 -21.48 7.00
C GLU A 130 6.70 -20.10 7.24
N GLU A 131 6.25 -19.08 6.50
CA GLU A 131 6.69 -17.70 6.71
C GLU A 131 6.22 -17.18 8.08
N ASN A 132 5.05 -17.61 8.57
CA ASN A 132 4.61 -17.28 9.92
C ASN A 132 5.49 -17.94 10.99
N LYS A 133 5.86 -19.22 10.82
CA LYS A 133 6.81 -19.90 11.71
C LYS A 133 8.15 -19.15 11.76
N ARG A 134 8.65 -18.73 10.60
CA ARG A 134 9.89 -17.94 10.49
C ARG A 134 9.76 -16.58 11.20
N SER A 135 8.69 -15.83 10.93
CA SER A 135 8.43 -14.54 11.57
C SER A 135 8.29 -14.66 13.09
N MET A 136 7.67 -15.73 13.59
CA MET A 136 7.56 -16.01 15.02
C MET A 136 8.92 -16.34 15.64
N ARG A 137 9.80 -17.08 14.95
CA ARG A 137 11.16 -17.39 15.41
C ARG A 137 12.07 -16.16 15.43
N GLU A 138 12.05 -15.36 14.37
CA GLU A 138 12.96 -14.22 14.19
C GLU A 138 12.52 -12.97 14.95
N ARG A 139 11.20 -12.70 14.97
CA ARG A 139 10.65 -11.41 15.43
C ARG A 139 9.67 -11.55 16.59
N GLY A 140 9.32 -12.79 16.99
CA GLY A 140 8.30 -13.04 18.01
C GLY A 140 6.90 -12.53 17.63
N LYS A 141 6.65 -12.21 16.36
CA LYS A 141 5.42 -11.57 15.89
C LYS A 141 4.80 -12.35 14.72
N PRO A 142 3.46 -12.47 14.67
CA PRO A 142 2.79 -13.10 13.54
C PRO A 142 3.06 -12.36 12.23
N ILE A 143 2.97 -13.10 11.13
CA ILE A 143 3.12 -12.58 9.78
C ILE A 143 2.11 -11.44 9.52
N SER A 144 2.60 -10.35 8.93
CA SER A 144 1.75 -9.21 8.59
C SER A 144 0.81 -9.53 7.41
N VAL A 145 -0.37 -8.91 7.42
CA VAL A 145 -1.33 -8.99 6.30
C VAL A 145 -0.70 -8.54 4.98
N ARG A 146 0.21 -7.55 5.03
CA ARG A 146 0.93 -7.07 3.84
C ARG A 146 1.79 -8.16 3.22
N LYS A 147 2.53 -8.91 4.04
CA LYS A 147 3.39 -10.01 3.58
C LYS A 147 2.56 -11.18 3.03
N VAL A 148 1.44 -11.52 3.68
CA VAL A 148 0.49 -12.53 3.15
C VAL A 148 -0.04 -12.14 1.77
N LYS A 149 -0.43 -10.87 1.57
CA LYS A 149 -0.85 -10.38 0.25
C LYS A 149 0.26 -10.48 -0.79
N GLN A 150 1.53 -10.27 -0.42
CA GLN A 150 2.67 -10.45 -1.32
C GLN A 150 2.82 -11.92 -1.74
N ILE A 151 2.74 -12.86 -0.79
CA ILE A 151 2.79 -14.31 -1.07
C ILE A 151 1.65 -14.71 -2.02
N ILE A 152 0.41 -14.32 -1.71
CA ILE A 152 -0.76 -14.59 -2.57
C ILE A 152 -0.54 -14.04 -3.99
N ARG A 153 -0.06 -12.80 -4.11
CA ARG A 153 0.19 -12.17 -5.42
C ARG A 153 1.29 -12.90 -6.18
N LYS A 154 2.39 -13.25 -5.51
CA LYS A 154 3.53 -13.97 -6.11
C LYS A 154 3.05 -15.31 -6.69
N ARG A 155 2.38 -16.14 -5.89
CA ARG A 155 1.86 -17.43 -6.34
C ARG A 155 0.81 -17.34 -7.43
N LYS A 156 -0.08 -16.34 -7.38
CA LYS A 156 -1.05 -16.11 -8.46
C LYS A 156 -0.38 -15.73 -9.77
N ARG A 157 0.76 -15.05 -9.74
CA ARG A 157 1.55 -14.72 -10.93
C ARG A 157 2.29 -15.92 -11.48
N GLU A 158 2.96 -16.68 -10.61
CA GLU A 158 3.61 -17.95 -10.96
C GLU A 158 2.62 -18.91 -11.64
N ALA A 159 1.43 -19.07 -11.06
CA ALA A 159 0.37 -19.91 -11.65
C ALA A 159 -0.15 -19.41 -13.01
N ARG A 160 0.07 -18.14 -13.36
CA ARG A 160 -0.29 -17.55 -14.65
C ARG A 160 0.88 -17.52 -15.64
N GLY A 161 2.07 -17.98 -15.24
CA GLY A 161 3.29 -17.86 -16.05
C GLY A 161 3.77 -16.41 -16.23
N GLU A 162 3.28 -15.47 -15.41
CA GLU A 162 3.75 -14.08 -15.44
C GLU A 162 5.16 -14.02 -14.84
N LYS A 163 6.15 -13.50 -15.59
CA LYS A 163 7.51 -13.27 -15.07
C LYS A 163 7.46 -12.36 -13.85
N GLU A 164 8.38 -12.58 -12.92
CA GLU A 164 8.57 -11.70 -11.76
C GLU A 164 8.78 -10.27 -12.30
N PRO A 165 8.05 -9.25 -11.79
CA PRO A 165 8.27 -7.90 -12.27
C PRO A 165 9.74 -7.55 -12.04
N GLU A 166 10.40 -7.05 -13.09
CA GLU A 166 11.73 -6.49 -12.93
C GLU A 166 11.73 -5.54 -11.73
N PRO A 167 12.82 -5.51 -10.94
CA PRO A 167 12.91 -4.66 -9.76
C PRO A 167 12.60 -3.23 -10.19
N GLN A 168 11.39 -2.77 -9.87
CA GLN A 168 10.98 -1.44 -10.27
C GLN A 168 11.88 -0.47 -9.52
N LEU A 169 12.55 0.40 -10.28
CA LEU A 169 13.33 1.48 -9.71
C LEU A 169 12.50 2.18 -8.61
N PRO A 170 13.11 2.60 -7.49
CA PRO A 170 12.40 3.31 -6.45
C PRO A 170 11.78 4.62 -6.99
N SER A 171 10.71 5.08 -6.35
CA SER A 171 10.25 6.46 -6.59
C SER A 171 11.33 7.47 -6.15
N ALA A 172 11.31 8.69 -6.68
CA ALA A 172 12.23 9.77 -6.28
C ALA A 172 12.38 9.91 -4.76
N LYS A 173 11.25 9.88 -4.04
CA LYS A 173 11.20 9.98 -2.57
C LYS A 173 11.85 8.78 -1.87
N GLU A 174 11.66 7.57 -2.41
CA GLU A 174 12.27 6.36 -1.88
C GLU A 174 13.78 6.31 -2.19
N ALA A 175 14.19 6.71 -3.39
CA ALA A 175 15.58 6.78 -3.80
C ALA A 175 16.37 7.75 -2.91
N GLN A 176 15.84 8.95 -2.66
CA GLN A 176 16.44 9.93 -1.76
C GLN A 176 16.53 9.39 -0.32
N LYS A 177 15.49 8.71 0.16
CA LYS A 177 15.50 8.12 1.50
C LYS A 177 16.54 7.00 1.63
N LEU A 178 16.64 6.13 0.63
CA LEU A 178 17.61 5.04 0.61
C LEU A 178 19.04 5.57 0.53
N ALA A 179 19.28 6.58 -0.30
CA ALA A 179 20.59 7.20 -0.48
C ALA A 179 21.01 7.93 0.80
N LYS A 180 20.08 8.63 1.47
CA LYS A 180 20.34 9.27 2.78
C LYS A 180 20.68 8.24 3.84
N ALA A 181 19.90 7.15 3.94
CA ALA A 181 20.16 6.09 4.91
C ALA A 181 21.50 5.39 4.70
N ALA A 182 21.96 5.29 3.45
CA ALA A 182 23.28 4.73 3.15
C ALA A 182 24.41 5.70 3.50
N ARG A 183 24.24 7.00 3.21
CA ARG A 183 25.16 8.05 3.65
C ARG A 183 25.30 8.10 5.17
N GLU A 184 24.21 7.93 5.92
CA GLU A 184 24.22 7.83 7.39
C GLU A 184 25.01 6.61 7.90
N ARG A 185 25.16 5.57 7.07
CA ARG A 185 26.03 4.41 7.34
C ARG A 185 27.48 4.60 6.86
N GLY A 186 27.82 5.76 6.31
CA GLY A 186 29.14 6.04 5.73
C GLY A 186 29.32 5.51 4.30
N GLU A 187 28.25 5.04 3.66
CA GLU A 187 28.28 4.51 2.29
C GLU A 187 27.93 5.64 1.29
N VAL A 188 28.76 5.84 0.27
CA VAL A 188 28.45 6.74 -0.84
C VAL A 188 27.79 5.93 -1.94
N VAL A 189 26.48 6.11 -2.13
CA VAL A 189 25.69 5.35 -3.11
C VAL A 189 24.84 6.27 -3.96
N LEU A 190 24.83 5.99 -5.26
CA LEU A 190 23.96 6.62 -6.24
C LEU A 190 22.78 5.69 -6.51
N ILE A 191 21.56 6.18 -6.28
CA ILE A 191 20.35 5.38 -6.48
C ILE A 191 19.55 5.96 -7.65
N ALA A 192 19.43 5.16 -8.71
CA ALA A 192 18.57 5.47 -9.84
C ALA A 192 17.09 5.35 -9.45
N ALA A 193 16.30 6.34 -9.81
CA ALA A 193 14.86 6.38 -9.58
C ALA A 193 14.07 6.27 -10.89
N ARG A 194 12.75 6.05 -10.78
CA ARG A 194 11.85 5.91 -11.95
C ARG A 194 11.77 7.13 -12.86
N ASP A 195 12.09 8.30 -12.32
CA ASP A 195 12.09 9.56 -13.08
C ASP A 195 13.38 9.75 -13.90
N GLY A 196 14.29 8.77 -13.87
CA GLY A 196 15.57 8.81 -14.58
C GLY A 196 16.67 9.57 -13.85
N ASN A 197 16.39 10.10 -12.65
CA ASN A 197 17.37 10.84 -11.86
C ASN A 197 18.18 9.91 -10.95
N LEU A 198 19.39 10.37 -10.60
CA LEU A 198 20.27 9.74 -9.62
C LEU A 198 20.22 10.50 -8.30
N TYR A 199 19.97 9.79 -7.21
CA TYR A 199 19.88 10.35 -5.88
C TYR A 199 21.10 9.98 -5.04
N THR A 200 21.71 10.98 -4.41
CA THR A 200 22.94 10.88 -3.61
C THR A 200 22.67 10.92 -2.11
N GLY A 201 21.43 11.21 -1.69
CA GLY A 201 21.09 11.40 -0.28
C GLY A 201 21.67 12.69 0.31
N ALA A 202 22.16 13.61 -0.53
CA ALA A 202 22.56 14.95 -0.10
C ALA A 202 21.34 15.75 0.40
N ASP A 203 21.57 16.65 1.37
CA ASP A 203 20.50 17.51 1.87
C ASP A 203 19.91 18.37 0.76
N GLU A 204 18.62 18.67 0.87
CA GLU A 204 17.83 19.39 -0.13
C GLU A 204 18.45 20.74 -0.51
N LYS A 205 19.13 21.40 0.43
CA LYS A 205 19.89 22.64 0.19
C LYS A 205 21.11 22.42 -0.72
N VAL A 206 21.86 21.33 -0.49
CA VAL A 206 23.04 20.98 -1.28
C VAL A 206 22.64 20.55 -2.69
N VAL A 207 21.53 19.82 -2.82
CA VAL A 207 20.96 19.45 -4.14
C VAL A 207 20.52 20.70 -4.90
N ALA A 208 19.78 21.61 -4.25
CA ALA A 208 19.35 22.86 -4.86
C ALA A 208 20.52 23.75 -5.30
N GLU A 209 21.61 23.76 -4.52
CA GLU A 209 22.84 24.48 -4.87
C GLU A 209 23.56 23.82 -6.05
N HIS A 210 23.68 22.49 -6.07
CA HIS A 210 24.24 21.75 -7.20
C HIS A 210 23.43 21.94 -8.49
N GLU A 211 22.09 21.89 -8.43
CA GLU A 211 21.23 22.17 -9.58
C GLU A 211 21.35 23.62 -10.05
N ARG A 212 21.48 24.57 -9.12
CA ARG A 212 21.74 25.97 -9.46
C ARG A 212 23.08 26.12 -10.19
N VAL A 213 24.16 25.51 -9.70
CA VAL A 213 25.48 25.54 -10.35
C VAL A 213 25.43 24.87 -11.73
N ARG A 214 24.82 23.68 -11.84
CA ARG A 214 24.62 23.00 -13.13
C ARG A 214 23.81 23.85 -14.11
N GLY A 215 22.75 24.48 -13.64
CA GLY A 215 21.93 25.38 -14.45
C GLY A 215 22.67 26.65 -14.88
N ILE A 216 23.65 27.14 -14.10
CA ILE A 216 24.55 28.23 -14.51
C ILE A 216 25.51 27.72 -15.59
N ALA A 217 26.12 26.55 -15.41
CA ALA A 217 27.06 25.96 -16.36
C ALA A 217 26.44 25.71 -17.75
N LEU A 218 25.24 25.09 -17.80
CA LEU A 218 24.52 24.86 -19.07
C LEU A 218 24.13 26.17 -19.76
N ARG A 219 23.80 27.21 -18.99
CA ARG A 219 23.50 28.54 -19.54
C ARG A 219 24.75 29.24 -20.05
N MET A 220 25.92 29.00 -19.46
CA MET A 220 27.20 29.48 -19.95
C MET A 220 27.61 28.80 -21.24
N GLU A 221 27.43 27.49 -21.36
CA GLU A 221 27.68 26.75 -22.60
C GLU A 221 26.87 27.36 -23.75
N TRP A 222 25.58 27.59 -23.53
CA TRP A 222 24.72 28.25 -24.52
C TRP A 222 25.15 29.69 -24.84
N PHE A 223 25.64 30.43 -23.85
CA PHE A 223 26.13 31.80 -24.04
C PHE A 223 27.44 31.84 -24.84
N VAL A 224 28.37 30.92 -24.56
CA VAL A 224 29.61 30.77 -25.33
C VAL A 224 29.29 30.38 -26.78
N ASP A 225 28.40 29.41 -26.99
CA ASP A 225 27.93 29.04 -28.33
C ASP A 225 27.27 30.21 -29.07
N PHE A 226 26.52 31.05 -28.36
CA PHE A 226 25.92 32.25 -28.92
C PHE A 226 26.96 33.28 -29.33
N MET A 227 27.98 33.52 -28.51
CA MET A 227 29.07 34.45 -28.84
C MET A 227 29.94 33.94 -29.99
N LEU A 228 30.21 32.63 -30.05
CA LEU A 228 30.89 32.00 -31.19
C LEU A 228 30.12 32.21 -32.50
N LYS A 229 28.78 32.15 -32.46
CA LYS A 229 27.93 32.45 -33.64
C LYS A 229 27.93 33.91 -34.06
N LEU A 230 28.22 34.82 -33.12
CA LEU A 230 28.36 36.25 -33.39
C LEU A 230 29.78 36.64 -33.78
N ASP A 231 30.72 35.69 -33.80
CA ASP A 231 32.14 35.89 -34.09
C ASP A 231 32.76 37.02 -33.25
N CYS A 232 32.37 37.08 -31.97
CA CYS A 232 32.86 38.08 -31.04
C CYS A 232 33.33 37.43 -29.74
N THR A 233 34.41 37.94 -29.18
CA THR A 233 34.87 37.55 -27.84
C THR A 233 33.93 38.11 -26.76
N PRO A 234 33.91 37.51 -25.55
CA PRO A 234 33.15 38.06 -24.43
C PRO A 234 33.49 39.52 -24.11
N HIS A 235 34.74 39.92 -24.31
CA HIS A 235 35.19 41.30 -24.08
C HIS A 235 34.61 42.26 -25.13
N GLU A 236 34.72 41.89 -26.41
CA GLU A 236 34.16 42.68 -27.52
C GLU A 236 32.64 42.77 -27.44
N PHE A 237 31.97 41.67 -27.06
CA PHE A 237 30.53 41.66 -26.81
C PHE A 237 30.15 42.64 -25.69
N MET A 238 30.97 42.71 -24.62
CA MET A 238 30.82 43.60 -23.45
C MET A 238 31.21 45.07 -23.72
N GLU A 239 32.06 45.33 -24.71
CA GLU A 239 32.45 46.68 -25.15
C GLU A 239 31.52 47.27 -26.21
N GLN A 240 30.87 46.43 -27.02
CA GLN A 240 29.79 46.84 -27.93
C GLN A 240 28.46 47.07 -27.17
N THR A 241 28.43 46.84 -25.86
CA THR A 241 27.26 46.93 -24.97
C THR A 241 26.77 48.27 -24.42
N PRO A 242 27.50 49.41 -24.47
CA PRO A 242 27.14 50.57 -23.64
C PRO A 242 25.75 51.17 -23.89
N GLU A 243 25.27 51.19 -25.14
CA GLU A 243 23.98 51.82 -25.46
C GLU A 243 22.78 50.86 -25.30
N TRP A 244 22.94 49.58 -25.65
CA TRP A 244 21.86 48.62 -25.47
C TRP A 244 21.73 48.15 -24.02
N LEU A 245 22.80 48.08 -23.20
CA LEU A 245 22.66 47.82 -21.76
C LEU A 245 21.89 48.93 -21.02
N ARG A 246 22.00 50.21 -21.45
CA ARG A 246 21.18 51.31 -20.90
C ARG A 246 19.70 51.16 -21.27
N TRP A 247 19.42 50.68 -22.49
CA TRP A 247 18.08 50.30 -22.93
C TRP A 247 17.52 49.10 -22.13
N TRP A 248 18.39 48.16 -21.73
CA TRP A 248 18.04 46.97 -20.95
C TRP A 248 17.76 47.26 -19.46
N ARG A 249 18.44 48.25 -18.85
CA ARG A 249 18.17 48.67 -17.45
C ARG A 249 16.82 49.37 -17.27
N THR A 250 16.25 49.95 -18.32
CA THR A 250 15.03 50.79 -18.25
C THR A 250 13.73 50.06 -18.61
N LYS A 251 13.79 48.83 -19.15
CA LYS A 251 12.59 48.04 -19.50
C LYS A 251 12.69 46.59 -19.04
N SER A 252 12.51 46.37 -17.75
CA SER A 252 12.53 45.06 -17.06
C SER A 252 11.37 44.11 -17.41
N GLU A 253 10.39 44.52 -18.21
CA GLU A 253 9.15 43.76 -18.45
C GLU A 253 8.94 43.25 -19.89
N ARG A 254 9.81 43.60 -20.85
CA ARG A 254 9.63 43.10 -22.22
C ARG A 254 10.25 41.72 -22.41
N VAL A 255 9.44 40.86 -23.02
CA VAL A 255 9.80 39.54 -23.55
C VAL A 255 10.42 39.75 -24.93
N SER A 256 11.57 39.13 -25.21
CA SER A 256 12.21 39.18 -26.53
C SER A 256 11.27 38.59 -27.60
N PRO A 257 11.51 38.84 -28.90
CA PRO A 257 10.78 38.18 -29.99
C PRO A 257 10.80 36.64 -29.94
N LYS A 258 11.72 36.07 -29.14
CA LYS A 258 11.87 34.63 -28.90
C LYS A 258 11.41 34.18 -27.50
N GLY A 259 10.63 34.99 -26.79
CA GLY A 259 10.04 34.57 -25.50
C GLY A 259 10.93 34.78 -24.26
N VAL A 260 12.12 35.37 -24.41
CA VAL A 260 13.09 35.48 -23.29
C VAL A 260 12.88 36.78 -22.52
N LYS A 261 12.63 36.71 -21.22
CA LYS A 261 12.48 37.89 -20.36
C LYS A 261 13.85 38.54 -20.13
N VAL A 262 14.01 39.73 -20.66
CA VAL A 262 15.26 40.52 -20.66
C VAL A 262 15.81 40.75 -19.24
N GLY A 263 14.93 40.88 -18.24
CA GLY A 263 15.32 41.00 -16.83
C GLY A 263 15.94 39.74 -16.22
N GLU A 264 15.72 38.54 -16.78
CA GLU A 264 16.36 37.31 -16.30
C GLU A 264 17.83 37.24 -16.73
N VAL A 265 18.12 37.64 -17.97
CA VAL A 265 19.48 37.64 -18.52
C VAL A 265 20.38 38.62 -17.75
N ALA A 266 19.90 39.83 -17.43
CA ALA A 266 20.65 40.78 -16.60
C ALA A 266 20.98 40.23 -15.20
N ARG A 267 20.03 39.52 -14.56
CA ARG A 267 20.27 38.84 -13.28
C ARG A 267 21.31 37.73 -13.40
N TRP A 268 21.38 37.04 -14.54
CA TRP A 268 22.37 35.99 -14.78
C TRP A 268 23.79 36.56 -14.85
N PHE A 269 23.99 37.70 -15.52
CA PHE A 269 25.29 38.39 -15.56
C PHE A 269 25.75 38.83 -14.17
N THR A 270 24.86 39.42 -13.36
CA THR A 270 25.21 39.83 -11.99
C THR A 270 25.52 38.64 -11.09
N ALA A 271 24.75 37.55 -11.21
CA ALA A 271 24.98 36.33 -10.45
C ALA A 271 26.29 35.62 -10.86
N PHE A 272 26.66 35.70 -12.13
CA PHE A 272 27.90 35.15 -12.68
C PHE A 272 29.12 35.93 -12.21
N ALA A 273 29.10 37.27 -12.29
CA ALA A 273 30.18 38.12 -11.78
C ALA A 273 30.44 37.85 -10.28
N ALA A 274 29.37 37.78 -9.48
CA ALA A 274 29.47 37.46 -8.05
C ALA A 274 29.95 36.03 -7.77
N ALA A 275 29.70 35.06 -8.66
CA ALA A 275 30.18 33.69 -8.51
C ALA A 275 31.67 33.58 -8.84
N ILE A 276 32.16 34.30 -9.86
CA ILE A 276 33.59 34.38 -10.18
C ILE A 276 34.38 35.01 -9.03
N GLU A 277 33.87 36.09 -8.43
CA GLU A 277 34.54 36.74 -7.29
C GLU A 277 34.66 35.83 -6.06
N ARG A 278 33.74 34.87 -5.87
CA ARG A 278 33.78 33.91 -4.76
C ARG A 278 34.68 32.70 -5.00
N LEU A 279 35.08 32.48 -6.24
CA LEU A 279 35.99 31.39 -6.65
C LEU A 279 37.44 31.87 -6.73
N ARG A 280 37.69 33.18 -6.58
CA ARG A 280 39.01 33.78 -6.35
C ARG A 280 39.26 33.87 -4.85
#